data_AF-A0A2G2Y1L2-F1
#
_entry.id   AF-A0A2G2Y1L2-F1
#
_cell.length_a   1.000
_cell.length_b   1.000
_cell.length_c   1.000
_cell.angle_alpha   90.00
_cell.angle_beta   90.00
_cell.angle_gamma   90.00
#
_symmetry.space_group_name_H-M   'P 1'
#
loop_
_entity.id
_entity.type
_entity.pdbx_description
1 polymer ?
#
loop_
_entity_poly.entity_id
_entity_poly.type
_entity_poly.pdbx_seq_one_letter_code
_entity_poly.pdbx_strand_id
1 'polypeptide(L)'
;MKPTSLNAFDIISLFPDFVLSNLIKICRSDARFTTQNSASTIISRIEEVASMGVLCFPQVKKKDGTVKMLGRKEGRKGKLAIHVEIFEITPAFHVVEVKKNQEILQNAGSFVIKA
;
A
#
# COMPACT_ATOMS: atom_id res chain seq x y z
N MET A 1 -0.54 10.43 -13.94
CA MET A 1 -0.72 9.25 -13.07
C MET A 1 -2.09 8.68 -13.38
N LYS A 2 -2.18 7.45 -13.89
CA LYS A 2 -3.43 6.83 -14.35
C LYS A 2 -3.65 5.55 -13.54
N PRO A 3 -4.73 5.44 -12.74
CA PRO A 3 -5.07 4.20 -12.04
C PRO A 3 -5.34 3.06 -13.01
N THR A 4 -5.08 1.84 -12.58
CA THR A 4 -5.48 0.64 -13.34
C THR A 4 -6.98 0.48 -13.29
N SER A 5 -7.62 0.17 -14.42
CA SER A 5 -9.07 -0.08 -14.45
C SER A 5 -9.38 -1.49 -13.96
N LEU A 6 -10.41 -1.63 -13.14
CA LEU A 6 -10.97 -2.91 -12.69
C LEU A 6 -12.24 -3.21 -13.47
N ASN A 7 -12.29 -4.43 -14.01
CA ASN A 7 -13.51 -5.00 -14.56
C ASN A 7 -14.34 -5.67 -13.44
N ALA A 8 -15.54 -6.16 -13.80
CA ALA A 8 -16.44 -6.82 -12.86
C ALA A 8 -15.87 -8.11 -12.24
N PHE A 9 -15.12 -8.91 -13.00
CA PHE A 9 -14.45 -10.10 -12.50
C PHE A 9 -13.32 -9.76 -11.54
N ASP A 10 -12.56 -8.69 -11.80
CA ASP A 10 -11.52 -8.21 -10.90
C ASP A 10 -12.15 -7.82 -9.56
N ILE A 11 -13.27 -7.10 -9.56
CA ILE A 11 -14.00 -6.72 -8.34
C ILE A 11 -14.48 -7.97 -7.57
N ILE A 12 -15.05 -8.96 -8.26
CA ILE A 12 -15.51 -10.20 -7.62
C ILE A 12 -14.33 -10.96 -6.99
N SER A 13 -13.18 -10.98 -7.66
CA SER A 13 -11.96 -11.64 -7.14
C SER A 13 -11.44 -11.01 -5.84
N LEU A 14 -11.81 -9.76 -5.57
CA LEU A 14 -11.44 -9.05 -4.35
C LEU A 14 -12.30 -9.50 -3.15
N PHE A 15 -13.45 -10.15 -3.33
CA PHE A 15 -14.28 -10.51 -2.18
C PHE A 15 -13.61 -11.53 -1.25
N PRO A 16 -13.70 -11.35 0.09
CA PRO A 16 -12.97 -12.19 1.05
C PRO A 16 -13.20 -13.69 0.84
N ASP A 17 -14.42 -14.10 0.52
CA ASP A 17 -14.78 -15.51 0.38
C ASP A 17 -14.27 -16.16 -0.92
N PHE A 18 -13.82 -15.34 -1.87
CA PHE A 18 -13.20 -15.79 -3.12
C PHE A 18 -11.67 -15.87 -3.02
N VAL A 19 -11.05 -15.38 -1.94
CA VAL A 19 -9.60 -15.40 -1.77
C VAL A 19 -9.16 -16.68 -1.04
N LEU A 20 -8.51 -17.58 -1.77
CA LEU A 20 -7.99 -18.85 -1.23
C LEU A 20 -7.00 -18.68 -0.05
N SER A 21 -6.34 -17.51 0.10
CA SER A 21 -5.49 -17.25 1.26
C SER A 21 -6.25 -17.27 2.59
N ASN A 22 -7.56 -17.04 2.56
CA ASN A 22 -8.39 -17.08 3.76
C ASN A 22 -8.60 -18.52 4.24
N LEU A 23 -8.54 -19.51 3.32
CA LEU A 23 -8.59 -20.93 3.67
C LEU A 23 -7.37 -21.36 4.51
N ILE A 24 -6.22 -20.72 4.27
CA ILE A 24 -4.94 -21.02 4.97
C ILE A 24 -4.68 -20.13 6.20
N LYS A 25 -5.72 -19.44 6.73
CA LYS A 25 -5.63 -18.55 7.92
C LYS A 25 -4.46 -17.55 7.86
N ILE A 26 -4.02 -17.17 6.67
CA ILE A 26 -3.08 -16.07 6.51
C ILE A 26 -3.88 -14.79 6.70
N CYS A 27 -3.87 -14.22 7.91
CA CYS A 27 -4.47 -12.93 8.19
C CYS A 27 -3.78 -11.86 7.33
N ARG A 28 -4.43 -11.43 6.25
CA ARG A 28 -3.99 -10.28 5.46
C ARG A 28 -4.33 -9.01 6.22
N SER A 29 -3.33 -8.17 6.48
CA SER A 29 -3.54 -6.83 7.04
C SER A 29 -3.76 -5.81 5.93
N ASP A 30 -4.76 -6.08 5.10
CA ASP A 30 -5.10 -5.28 3.92
C ASP A 30 -6.48 -4.66 4.16
N ALA A 31 -6.56 -3.33 4.08
CA ALA A 31 -7.80 -2.57 4.20
C ALA A 31 -8.22 -2.09 2.82
N ARG A 32 -9.52 -2.16 2.51
CA ARG A 32 -10.07 -1.73 1.22
C ARG A 32 -11.32 -0.91 1.42
N PHE A 33 -11.47 0.14 0.61
CA PHE A 33 -12.66 0.98 0.60
C PHE A 33 -12.87 1.59 -0.79
N THR A 34 -14.09 2.07 -1.04
CA THR A 34 -14.48 2.74 -2.29
C THR A 34 -14.68 4.23 -2.05
N THR A 35 -14.44 5.05 -3.07
CA THR A 35 -14.68 6.49 -3.01
C THR A 35 -15.03 7.05 -4.38
N GLN A 36 -15.81 8.14 -4.40
CA GLN A 36 -16.11 8.90 -5.61
C GLN A 36 -15.10 10.01 -5.91
N ASN A 37 -14.11 10.19 -5.02
CA ASN A 37 -13.06 11.18 -5.23
C ASN A 37 -12.19 10.80 -6.43
N SER A 38 -11.68 11.82 -7.13
CA SER A 38 -10.70 11.62 -8.19
C SER A 38 -9.40 11.03 -7.64
N ALA A 39 -8.65 10.29 -8.46
CA ALA A 39 -7.37 9.73 -8.06
C ALA A 39 -6.39 10.79 -7.51
N SER A 40 -6.37 12.01 -8.06
CA SER A 40 -5.53 13.10 -7.58
C SER A 40 -5.93 13.58 -6.18
N THR A 41 -7.24 13.69 -5.91
CA THR A 41 -7.76 14.03 -4.58
C THR A 41 -7.41 12.96 -3.56
N ILE A 42 -7.56 11.68 -3.91
CA ILE A 42 -7.20 10.56 -3.02
C ILE A 42 -5.72 10.63 -2.66
N ILE A 43 -4.84 10.80 -3.65
CA ILE A 43 -3.39 10.91 -3.43
C ILE A 43 -3.07 12.09 -2.54
N SER A 44 -3.63 13.26 -2.81
CA SER A 44 -3.41 14.47 -1.99
C SER A 44 -3.78 14.24 -0.53
N ARG A 45 -4.91 13.56 -0.26
CA ARG A 45 -5.31 13.20 1.10
C ARG A 45 -4.37 12.20 1.76
N ILE A 46 -3.86 11.22 1.00
CA ILE A 46 -2.85 10.29 1.52
C ILE A 46 -1.57 11.03 1.90
N GLU A 47 -1.11 11.97 1.08
CA GLU A 47 0.10 12.75 1.36
C GLU A 47 -0.03 13.68 2.56
N GLU A 48 -1.19 14.30 2.72
CA GLU A 48 -1.55 15.09 3.89
C GLU A 48 -1.43 14.22 5.16
N VAL A 49 -2.10 13.06 5.17
CA VAL A 49 -2.03 12.11 6.30
C VAL A 49 -0.62 11.57 6.51
N ALA A 50 0.13 11.31 5.44
CA ALA A 50 1.51 10.82 5.51
C ALA A 50 2.46 11.81 6.20
N SER A 51 2.19 13.10 6.04
CA SER A 51 2.95 14.20 6.62
C SER A 51 2.53 14.49 8.07
N MET A 52 1.33 14.07 8.47
CA MET A 52 0.76 14.35 9.78
C MET A 52 0.98 13.20 10.80
N GLY A 53 0.98 13.55 12.08
CA GLY A 53 0.89 12.59 13.19
C GLY A 53 2.22 12.00 13.68
N VAL A 54 2.13 10.98 14.55
CA VAL A 54 3.29 10.40 15.28
C VAL A 54 4.16 9.51 14.38
N LEU A 55 3.60 8.98 13.29
CA LEU A 55 4.27 8.02 12.43
C LEU A 55 5.11 8.67 11.32
N CYS A 56 4.78 9.90 10.87
CA CYS A 56 5.39 10.69 9.78
C CYS A 56 6.20 9.88 8.76
N PHE A 57 5.73 9.82 7.52
CA PHE A 57 6.39 9.08 6.45
C PHE A 57 7.29 10.01 5.62
N PRO A 58 8.61 10.09 5.90
CA PRO A 58 9.51 11.01 5.19
C PRO A 58 9.73 10.62 3.73
N GLN A 59 9.42 9.38 3.35
CA GLN A 59 9.59 8.88 2.00
C GLN A 59 8.24 8.45 1.45
N VAL A 60 7.71 9.26 0.52
CA VAL A 60 6.50 8.96 -0.25
C VAL A 60 6.90 8.85 -1.72
N LYS A 61 6.64 7.69 -2.33
CA LYS A 61 6.91 7.41 -3.74
C LYS A 61 5.59 7.18 -4.46
N LYS A 62 5.37 7.87 -5.58
CA LYS A 62 4.15 7.79 -6.38
C LYS A 62 4.49 7.24 -7.77
N LYS A 63 3.80 6.20 -8.21
CA LYS A 63 4.00 5.61 -9.54
C LYS A 63 2.72 4.87 -9.97
N ASP A 64 2.22 5.15 -11.18
CA ASP A 64 1.16 4.34 -11.83
C ASP A 64 -0.05 3.99 -10.94
N GLY A 65 -0.66 4.97 -10.27
CA GLY A 65 -1.81 4.74 -9.38
C GLY A 65 -1.44 4.16 -8.00
N THR A 66 -0.16 3.92 -7.75
CA THR A 66 0.37 3.41 -6.49
C THR A 66 1.09 4.50 -5.70
N VAL A 67 0.90 4.49 -4.37
CA VAL A 67 1.64 5.30 -3.40
C VAL A 67 2.34 4.37 -2.41
N LYS A 68 3.66 4.49 -2.27
CA LYS A 68 4.45 3.76 -1.27
C LYS A 68 4.96 4.75 -0.22
N MET A 69 4.73 4.43 1.05
CA MET A 69 5.13 5.26 2.18
C MET A 69 6.02 4.45 3.11
N LEU A 70 7.23 4.93 3.38
CA LEU A 70 8.16 4.29 4.31
C LEU A 70 8.30 5.13 5.58
N GLY A 71 8.02 4.50 6.72
CA GLY A 71 8.07 5.11 8.04
C GLY A 71 9.49 5.42 8.47
N ARG A 72 9.65 6.48 9.27
CA ARG A 72 10.96 6.92 9.75
C ARG A 72 11.58 5.95 10.75
N LYS A 73 10.77 5.47 11.71
CA LYS A 73 11.22 4.66 12.84
C LYS A 73 11.25 3.18 12.47
N GLU A 74 12.30 2.52 12.95
CA GLU A 74 12.41 1.07 12.89
C GLU A 74 11.77 0.45 14.15
N GLY A 75 10.92 -0.55 13.95
CA GLY A 75 10.31 -1.31 15.04
C GLY A 75 10.89 -2.73 15.10
N ARG A 76 10.29 -3.59 15.93
CA ARG A 76 10.71 -5.00 16.08
C ARG A 76 10.72 -5.80 14.76
N LYS A 77 9.98 -5.35 13.75
CA LYS A 77 9.83 -6.01 12.44
C LYS A 77 10.38 -5.17 11.28
N GLY A 78 11.38 -4.33 11.55
CA GLY A 78 11.93 -3.39 10.56
C GLY A 78 11.11 -2.10 10.46
N LYS A 79 11.32 -1.35 9.37
CA LYS A 79 10.59 -0.11 9.11
C LYS A 79 9.18 -0.41 8.58
N LEU A 80 8.21 0.35 9.07
CA LEU A 80 6.82 0.25 8.60
C LEU A 80 6.75 0.75 7.16
N ALA A 81 6.30 -0.11 6.24
CA ALA A 81 5.97 0.30 4.89
C ALA A 81 4.45 0.21 4.69
N ILE A 82 3.86 1.21 4.05
CA ILE A 82 2.45 1.20 3.64
C ILE A 82 2.42 1.32 2.12
N HIS A 83 1.70 0.41 1.49
CA HIS A 83 1.45 0.41 0.07
C HIS A 83 -0.01 0.75 -0.17
N VAL A 84 -0.29 1.82 -0.91
CA VAL A 84 -1.64 2.18 -1.32
C VAL A 84 -1.73 2.00 -2.82
N GLU A 85 -2.73 1.29 -3.27
CA GLU A 85 -3.02 1.10 -4.69
C GLU A 85 -4.42 1.61 -4.99
N ILE A 86 -4.52 2.46 -6.01
CA ILE A 86 -5.77 3.07 -6.45
C ILE A 86 -6.14 2.42 -7.76
N PHE A 87 -7.37 1.95 -7.82
CA PHE A 87 -7.95 1.34 -8.99
C PHE A 87 -9.20 2.09 -9.43
N GLU A 88 -9.44 2.17 -10.73
CA GLU A 88 -10.59 2.82 -11.33
C GLU A 88 -11.67 1.79 -11.69
N ILE A 89 -12.89 1.94 -11.17
CA ILE A 89 -14.05 1.16 -11.66
C ILE A 89 -14.71 1.94 -12.81
N THR A 90 -14.90 3.24 -12.58
CA THR A 90 -15.37 4.22 -13.57
C THR A 90 -14.60 5.52 -13.33
N PRO A 91 -14.61 6.50 -14.26
CA PRO A 91 -13.91 7.77 -14.05
C PRO A 91 -14.29 8.52 -12.76
N ALA A 92 -15.46 8.23 -12.20
CA ALA A 92 -15.98 8.82 -10.96
C ALA A 92 -15.94 7.88 -9.74
N PHE A 93 -15.46 6.65 -9.87
CA PHE A 93 -15.43 5.67 -8.78
C PHE A 93 -14.12 4.90 -8.73
N HIS A 94 -13.50 4.92 -7.55
CA HIS A 94 -12.23 4.28 -7.30
C HIS A 94 -12.30 3.32 -6.13
N VAL A 95 -11.54 2.22 -6.23
CA VAL A 95 -11.20 1.36 -5.11
C VAL A 95 -9.82 1.77 -4.61
N VAL A 96 -9.67 1.89 -3.30
CA VAL A 96 -8.39 2.12 -2.65
C VAL A 96 -8.07 0.92 -1.79
N GLU A 97 -6.94 0.28 -2.07
CA GLU A 97 -6.41 -0.82 -1.28
C GLU A 97 -5.16 -0.35 -0.52
N VAL A 98 -5.14 -0.60 0.78
CA VAL A 98 -4.05 -0.23 1.68
C VAL A 98 -3.47 -1.52 2.27
N LYS A 99 -2.22 -1.80 1.94
CA LYS A 99 -1.48 -2.96 2.45
C LYS A 99 -0.39 -2.50 3.40
N LYS A 100 -0.35 -3.11 4.59
CA LYS A 100 0.81 -2.97 5.49
C LYS A 100 1.89 -3.94 5.06
N ASN A 101 3.10 -3.44 4.90
CA ASN A 101 4.29 -4.23 4.59
C ASN A 101 5.43 -3.93 5.58
N GLN A 102 6.49 -4.73 5.52
CA GLN A 102 7.72 -4.56 6.28
C GLN A 102 8.87 -4.43 5.29
N GLU A 103 9.65 -3.37 5.41
CA GLU A 103 10.90 -3.25 4.66
C GLU A 103 12.05 -3.56 5.63
N ILE A 104 12.62 -4.75 5.48
CA ILE A 104 13.83 -5.14 6.20
C ILE A 104 14.98 -4.42 5.49
N LEU A 105 15.63 -3.49 6.17
CA LEU A 105 16.90 -2.96 5.72
C LEU A 105 17.88 -4.13 5.73
N GLN A 106 18.24 -4.66 4.55
CA GLN A 106 19.42 -5.49 4.42
C GLN A 106 20.64 -4.58 4.62
N ASN A 107 20.98 -4.32 5.88
CA ASN A 107 22.36 -4.00 6.22
C ASN A 107 23.16 -5.31 6.11
N ALA A 108 23.36 -5.79 4.89
CA ALA A 108 24.48 -6.67 4.60
C ALA A 108 25.74 -5.79 4.65
N GLY A 109 26.18 -5.49 5.88
CA GLY A 109 27.54 -5.07 6.10
C GLY A 109 28.43 -6.12 5.45
N SER A 110 29.27 -5.69 4.50
CA SER A 110 30.26 -6.56 3.89
C SER A 110 31.22 -7.01 4.99
N PHE A 111 30.97 -8.19 5.58
CA PHE A 111 32.01 -8.91 6.29
C PHE A 111 32.87 -9.59 5.24
N VAL A 112 33.78 -8.82 4.64
CA VAL A 112 34.94 -9.40 3.98
C VAL A 112 35.87 -9.82 5.10
N ILE A 113 35.85 -11.10 5.45
CA ILE A 113 36.95 -11.73 6.17
C ILE A 113 38.09 -11.82 5.14
N LYS A 114 39.07 -10.93 5.22
CA LYS A 114 40.38 -11.19 4.62
C LYS A 114 41.08 -12.18 5.56
N ALA A 115 41.21 -13.42 5.08
CA ALA A 115 42.19 -14.36 5.59
C ALA A 115 43.61 -13.92 5.15
#